data_AF-A0A950Z3U1-F1
#
_entry.id   AF-A0A950Z3U1-F1
#
_cell.length_a   1.000
_cell.length_b   1.000
_cell.length_c   1.000
_cell.angle_alpha   90.00
_cell.angle_beta   90.00
_cell.angle_gamma   90.00
#
_symmetry.space_group_name_H-M   'P 1'
#
loop_
_entity.id
_entity.type
_entity.pdbx_description
1 polymer ?
#
loop_
_entity_poly.entity_id
_entity_poly.type
_entity_poly.pdbx_seq_one_letter_code
_entity_poly.pdbx_strand_id
1 'polypeptide(L)'
;LHDLHRLEYFDHRDEGRLRGWRSIHVTDSDQPYMEHWWVPGLQIGYEHTFIHQAADFFTALGSDTPAEPTFRDALRTDYVTDAILQSAAERTWIKVPTARERALV
;
A
#
# COMPACT_ATOMS: atom_id res chain seq x y z
N LEU A 1 13.13 -3.11 22.73
CA LEU A 1 11.77 -2.58 22.51
C LEU A 1 11.68 -2.17 21.05
N HIS A 2 10.57 -2.43 20.36
CA HIS A 2 10.40 -2.00 18.97
C HIS A 2 10.23 -0.48 18.92
N ASP A 3 10.97 0.19 18.04
CA ASP A 3 10.74 1.60 17.69
C ASP A 3 9.81 1.64 16.48
N LEU A 4 8.55 2.01 16.72
CA LEU A 4 7.50 2.02 15.69
C LEU A 4 7.58 3.25 14.77
N HIS A 5 8.50 4.17 15.03
CA HIS A 5 8.74 5.38 14.25
C HIS A 5 9.90 5.20 13.27
N ARG A 6 10.50 4.00 13.20
CA ARG A 6 11.66 3.71 12.38
C ARG A 6 11.47 2.45 11.54
N LEU A 7 11.79 2.56 10.26
CA LEU A 7 11.92 1.44 9.35
C LEU A 7 13.40 1.07 9.22
N GLU A 8 13.72 -0.19 9.47
CA GLU A 8 15.05 -0.73 9.21
C GLU A 8 15.13 -1.19 7.75
N TYR A 9 16.03 -0.59 6.98
CA TYR A 9 16.20 -0.85 5.56
C TYR A 9 17.62 -1.35 5.26
N PHE A 10 17.70 -2.43 4.49
CA PHE A 10 18.95 -3.01 4.03
C PHE A 10 18.94 -3.19 2.51
N ASP A 11 19.99 -2.71 1.85
CA ASP A 11 20.17 -2.88 0.41
C ASP A 11 21.51 -3.57 0.11
N HIS A 12 21.45 -4.74 -0.53
CA HIS A 12 22.65 -5.47 -0.92
C HIS A 12 23.41 -4.80 -2.07
N ARG A 13 22.81 -3.85 -2.78
CA ARG A 13 23.45 -3.10 -3.87
C ARG A 13 24.45 -2.06 -3.37
N ASP A 14 24.44 -1.75 -2.07
CA ASP A 14 25.45 -0.89 -1.46
C ASP A 14 26.86 -1.48 -1.58
N GLU A 15 27.86 -0.60 -1.68
CA GLU A 15 29.28 -0.98 -1.65
C GLU A 15 29.58 -1.82 -0.40
N GLY A 16 30.21 -2.99 -0.58
CA GLY A 16 30.36 -3.97 0.50
C GLY A 16 31.03 -3.47 1.77
N ARG A 17 31.95 -2.49 1.69
CA ARG A 17 32.62 -1.89 2.87
C ARG A 17 31.77 -0.86 3.60
N LEU A 18 30.78 -0.28 2.93
CA LEU A 18 29.87 0.75 3.46
C LEU A 18 28.46 0.21 3.72
N ARG A 19 28.19 -1.03 3.30
CA ARG A 19 26.91 -1.70 3.43
C ARG A 19 26.55 -1.90 4.90
N GLY A 20 25.36 -1.43 5.27
CA GLY A 20 24.83 -1.54 6.62
C GLY A 20 23.34 -1.26 6.66
N TRP A 21 22.76 -1.51 7.82
CA TRP A 21 21.37 -1.16 8.09
C TRP A 21 21.21 0.36 8.13
N ARG A 22 20.17 0.85 7.46
CA ARG A 22 19.71 2.24 7.54
C ARG A 22 18.47 2.28 8.40
N SER A 23 18.45 3.24 9.32
CA SER A 23 17.27 3.51 10.14
C SER A 23 16.55 4.74 9.61
N ILE A 24 15.37 4.54 9.03
CA ILE A 24 14.58 5.59 8.36
C ILE A 24 13.49 6.05 9.31
N HIS A 25 13.46 7.34 9.66
CA HIS A 25 12.37 7.90 10.46
C HIS A 25 11.12 8.08 9.59
N VAL A 26 9.96 7.58 10.04
CA VAL A 26 8.72 7.53 9.23
C VAL A 26 7.58 8.37 9.80
N THR A 27 7.88 9.25 10.74
CA THR A 27 6.88 10.15 11.35
C THR A 27 7.21 11.63 11.18
N ASP A 28 8.16 11.97 10.30
CA ASP A 28 8.40 13.38 9.96
C ASP A 28 7.32 13.92 9.03
N SER A 29 7.17 15.24 8.99
CA SER A 29 6.14 15.94 8.20
C SER A 29 6.30 15.77 6.69
N ASP A 30 7.48 15.38 6.20
CA ASP A 30 7.73 15.09 4.79
C ASP A 30 7.17 13.74 4.33
N GLN A 31 6.74 12.90 5.28
CA GLN A 31 6.08 11.63 4.98
C GLN A 31 4.62 11.85 4.56
N PRO A 32 4.07 10.97 3.69
CA PRO A 32 2.67 11.06 3.28
C PRO A 32 1.73 11.20 4.48
N TYR A 33 0.82 12.19 4.41
CA TYR A 33 -0.16 12.57 5.43
C TYR A 33 0.38 13.09 6.76
N MET A 34 1.67 12.96 7.07
CA MET A 34 2.21 13.22 8.41
C MET A 34 2.23 14.70 8.79
N GLU A 35 2.27 15.62 7.82
CA GLU A 35 2.14 17.06 8.09
C GLU A 35 0.80 17.47 8.75
N HIS A 36 -0.22 16.61 8.70
CA HIS A 36 -1.54 16.85 9.28
C HIS A 36 -1.72 16.30 10.70
N TRP A 37 -0.68 15.69 11.27
CA TRP A 37 -0.75 15.02 12.57
C TRP A 37 0.22 15.64 13.59
N TRP A 38 0.71 14.81 14.49
CA TRP A 38 1.52 15.20 15.64
C TRP A 38 2.98 15.50 15.24
N VAL A 39 3.74 16.04 16.20
CA VAL A 39 5.20 16.22 16.02
C VAL A 39 5.91 14.87 15.83
N PRO A 40 7.07 14.83 15.14
CA PRO A 40 7.77 13.58 14.84
C PRO A 40 8.12 12.78 16.09
N GLY A 41 7.95 11.45 16.02
CA GLY A 41 8.11 10.54 17.16
C GLY A 41 6.83 10.29 17.97
N LEU A 42 5.69 10.85 17.57
CA LEU A 42 4.39 10.50 18.12
C LEU A 42 3.64 9.54 17.18
N GLN A 43 3.04 8.51 17.76
CA GLN A 43 2.46 7.42 17.00
C GLN A 43 1.07 7.77 16.48
N ILE A 44 0.78 7.35 15.25
CA ILE A 44 -0.56 7.20 14.71
C ILE A 44 -0.93 5.71 14.63
N GLY A 45 -2.22 5.41 14.68
CA GLY A 45 -2.75 4.04 14.67
C GLY A 45 -3.55 3.70 13.42
N TYR A 46 -4.09 2.47 13.42
CA TYR A 46 -4.91 1.90 12.35
C TYR A 46 -6.11 2.79 11.95
N GLU A 47 -6.67 3.52 12.90
CA GLU A 47 -7.76 4.46 12.69
C GLU A 47 -7.40 5.58 11.71
N HIS A 48 -6.13 5.98 11.63
CA HIS A 48 -5.69 7.08 10.77
C HIS A 48 -5.77 6.70 9.30
N THR A 49 -5.61 5.42 8.94
CA THR A 49 -5.80 4.94 7.56
C THR A 49 -7.19 5.28 7.02
N PHE A 50 -8.23 5.18 7.85
CA PHE A 50 -9.59 5.53 7.43
C PHE A 50 -9.76 7.04 7.28
N ILE A 51 -9.10 7.83 8.11
CA ILE A 51 -9.12 9.29 8.02
C ILE A 51 -8.41 9.73 6.73
N HIS A 52 -7.25 9.15 6.41
CA HIS A 52 -6.52 9.42 5.17
C HIS A 52 -7.37 9.05 3.95
N GLN A 53 -7.98 7.86 3.94
CA GLN A 53 -8.86 7.44 2.86
C GLN A 53 -10.06 8.36 2.66
N ALA A 54 -10.70 8.81 3.75
CA ALA A 54 -11.81 9.76 3.65
C ALA A 54 -11.35 11.13 3.12
N ALA A 55 -10.19 11.61 3.57
CA ALA A 55 -9.61 12.87 3.10
C ALA A 55 -9.33 12.83 1.58
N ASP A 56 -8.73 11.75 1.08
CA ASP A 56 -8.46 11.57 -0.35
C ASP A 56 -9.76 11.48 -1.16
N PHE A 57 -10.75 10.75 -0.66
CA PHE A 57 -12.05 10.64 -1.32
C PHE A 57 -12.75 12.00 -1.45
N PHE A 58 -12.82 12.79 -0.37
CA PHE A 58 -13.45 14.11 -0.42
C PHE A 58 -12.67 15.10 -1.26
N THR A 59 -11.34 15.02 -1.25
CA THR A 59 -10.47 15.83 -2.12
C THR A 59 -10.73 15.50 -3.59
N ALA A 60 -10.75 14.21 -3.94
CA ALA A 60 -11.07 13.76 -5.29
C ALA A 60 -12.47 14.20 -5.72
N LEU A 61 -13.47 14.08 -4.85
CA LEU A 61 -14.86 14.51 -5.12
C LEU A 61 -14.97 16.02 -5.42
N GLY A 62 -14.14 16.85 -4.81
CA GLY A 62 -14.06 18.29 -5.07
C GLY A 62 -13.20 18.67 -6.27
N SER A 63 -12.57 17.69 -6.93
CA SER A 63 -11.66 17.88 -8.06
C SER A 63 -12.16 17.12 -9.29
N ASP A 64 -11.50 17.30 -10.45
CA ASP A 64 -11.78 16.50 -11.67
C ASP A 64 -10.89 15.24 -11.74
N THR A 65 -10.34 14.81 -10.60
CA THR A 65 -9.48 13.62 -10.48
C THR A 65 -10.28 12.47 -9.87
N PRO A 66 -10.26 11.27 -10.48
CA PRO A 66 -10.90 10.09 -9.88
C PRO A 66 -10.34 9.75 -8.51
N ALA A 67 -11.20 9.34 -7.58
CA ALA A 67 -10.76 8.76 -6.31
C ALA A 67 -10.16 7.37 -6.56
N GLU A 68 -8.91 7.18 -6.18
CA GLU A 68 -8.24 5.87 -6.23
C GLU A 68 -8.29 5.16 -4.86
N PRO A 69 -8.30 3.82 -4.83
CA PRO A 69 -8.45 2.90 -5.96
C PRO A 69 -9.88 2.91 -6.53
N THR A 70 -10.02 2.67 -7.83
CA THR A 70 -11.33 2.64 -8.51
C THR A 70 -11.99 1.27 -8.41
N PHE A 71 -13.26 1.16 -8.82
CA PHE A 71 -13.91 -0.17 -8.97
C PHE A 71 -13.21 -1.08 -9.97
N ARG A 72 -12.50 -0.52 -10.97
CA ARG A 72 -11.69 -1.33 -11.89
C ARG A 72 -10.50 -1.97 -11.18
N ASP A 73 -9.92 -1.28 -10.21
CA ASP A 73 -8.84 -1.80 -9.38
C ASP A 73 -9.36 -2.84 -8.40
N ALA A 74 -10.52 -2.60 -7.79
CA ALA A 74 -11.20 -3.60 -6.96
C ALA A 74 -11.50 -4.91 -7.72
N LEU A 75 -11.97 -4.82 -8.97
CA LEU A 75 -12.21 -5.99 -9.82
C LEU A 75 -10.92 -6.77 -10.13
N ARG A 76 -9.79 -6.08 -10.30
CA ARG A 76 -8.48 -6.75 -10.49
C ARG A 76 -8.07 -7.53 -9.23
N THR A 77 -8.29 -6.96 -8.05
CA THR A 77 -8.07 -7.66 -6.77
C THR A 77 -8.98 -8.87 -6.64
N ASP A 78 -10.24 -8.77 -7.07
CA ASP A 78 -11.18 -9.89 -7.04
C ASP A 78 -10.73 -11.07 -7.92
N TYR A 79 -10.15 -10.81 -9.11
CA TYR A 79 -9.57 -11.86 -9.95
C TYR A 79 -8.41 -12.61 -9.28
N VAL A 80 -7.63 -11.94 -8.43
CA VAL A 80 -6.59 -12.60 -7.64
C VAL A 80 -7.24 -13.54 -6.63
N THR A 81 -8.28 -13.08 -5.93
CA THR A 81 -9.04 -13.90 -4.97
C THR A 81 -9.64 -15.14 -5.65
N ASP A 82 -10.25 -14.98 -6.82
CA ASP A 82 -10.82 -16.08 -7.60
C ASP A 82 -9.75 -17.09 -8.03
N ALA A 83 -8.60 -16.62 -8.53
CA ALA A 83 -7.47 -17.47 -8.89
C ALA A 83 -6.89 -18.22 -7.67
N ILE A 84 -6.88 -17.61 -6.49
CA ILE A 84 -6.47 -18.27 -5.23
C ILE A 84 -7.43 -19.42 -4.89
N LEU A 85 -8.74 -19.18 -4.97
CA LEU A 85 -9.74 -20.21 -4.70
C LEU A 85 -9.64 -21.37 -5.69
N GLN A 86 -9.46 -21.07 -6.98
CA GLN A 86 -9.27 -22.10 -8.01
C GLN A 86 -7.97 -22.88 -7.81
N SER A 87 -6.86 -22.19 -7.50
CA SER A 87 -5.57 -22.82 -7.19
C SER A 87 -5.67 -23.78 -6.00
N ALA A 88 -6.39 -23.39 -4.95
CA ALA A 88 -6.60 -24.24 -3.79
C ALA A 88 -7.39 -25.52 -4.14
N ALA A 89 -8.38 -25.43 -5.03
CA ALA A 89 -9.17 -26.57 -5.47
C ALA A 89 -8.38 -27.52 -6.39
N GLU A 90 -7.62 -26.96 -7.34
CA GLU A 90 -6.90 -27.73 -8.36
C GLU A 90 -5.49 -28.17 -7.94
N ARG A 91 -4.96 -27.58 -6.85
CA ARG A 91 -3.58 -27.77 -6.37
C ARG A 91 -2.52 -27.46 -7.43
N THR A 92 -2.79 -26.46 -8.25
CA THR A 92 -1.90 -26.01 -9.32
C THR A 92 -1.86 -24.50 -9.38
N TRP A 93 -0.84 -23.95 -10.03
CA TRP A 93 -0.76 -22.52 -10.27
C TRP A 93 -1.83 -22.08 -11.27
N ILE A 94 -2.65 -21.12 -10.88
CA ILE A 94 -3.65 -20.48 -11.75
C ILE A 94 -3.12 -19.12 -12.17
N LYS A 95 -3.14 -18.87 -13.48
CA LYS A 95 -2.82 -17.54 -14.03
C LYS A 95 -3.97 -16.59 -13.70
N VAL A 96 -3.67 -15.50 -13.02
CA VAL A 96 -4.66 -14.43 -12.76
C VAL A 96 -5.10 -13.82 -14.10
N PRO A 97 -6.41 -13.82 -14.41
CA PRO A 97 -6.92 -13.21 -15.64
C PRO A 97 -6.66 -11.71 -15.67
N THR A 98 -6.39 -11.19 -16.86
CA THR A 98 -6.38 -9.75 -17.09
C THR A 98 -7.81 -9.23 -17.29
N ALA A 99 -8.04 -7.95 -16.98
CA ALA A 99 -9.34 -7.31 -17.15
C ALA A 99 -9.90 -7.38 -18.59
N ARG A 100 -9.04 -7.59 -19.60
CA ARG A 100 -9.45 -7.72 -20.99
C ARG A 100 -9.96 -9.13 -21.33
N GLU A 101 -9.46 -10.17 -20.66
CA GLU A 101 -9.80 -11.57 -20.95
C GLU A 101 -11.18 -11.95 -20.40
N ARG A 102 -11.63 -11.34 -19.29
CA ARG A 102 -12.96 -11.59 -18.68
C ARG A 102 -14.10 -10.75 -19.27
N ALA A 103 -13.81 -9.66 -19.98
CA ALA A 103 -14.84 -8.84 -20.65
C ALA A 103 -15.37 -9.47 -21.96
N LEU A 104 -14.77 -10.58 -22.39
CA LEU A 104 -15.06 -11.29 -23.63
C LEU A 104 -15.76 -12.65 -23.40
N VAL A 105 -16.13 -12.95 -22.16
CA VAL A 105 -16.87 -14.16 -21.74
C VAL A 105 -18.21 -13.72 -21.17
#